data_AF-A0AAU6Y6Z1-F1
#
_entry.id   AF-A0AAU6Y6Z1-F1
#
_cell.length_a   1.000
_cell.length_b   1.000
_cell.length_c   1.000
_cell.angle_alpha   90.00
_cell.angle_beta   90.00
_cell.angle_gamma   90.00
#
_symmetry.space_group_name_H-M   'P 1'
#
loop_
_entity.id
_entity.type
_entity.pdbx_description
1 polymer ?
#
loop_
_entity_poly.entity_id
_entity_poly.type
_entity_poly.pdbx_seq_one_letter_code
_entity_poly.pdbx_strand_id
1 'polypeptide(L)'
;MNHLDYYLNLVKLQSVSLRDTVQETSTAVFNLISEKFDYRSHLTGLLLGNVQSGKTGQLLGVVSTLADNGFEIFILLTTDNVYLQKQTTERTAASLGTFNVYGESDDLPFLTNKLSKPIIVVLKKNTNVLRKWRNLLSSSDYCTGRPVVIIDDEADAASLNTLVNKERISTINKHLTAIKDLSTSSLYIEVTATPQAILLQSNVSGWKPSFIYYFKPGSDYIGGDFIYAQPKPYCITLTDEDELSAIKNEDGYIPEGLKTALLTYLIVCGHYRIQGTDTCNFLVHPSVRIADHLTFSTVLGEHLNEFLIAVTDDAESFIRPQLEFIWNDLKTTKPDIESFEDVFEAVVNLLENELVRVMMLNSTTDISVNYQTGYNIIVGGNSLGRGVTFPKLQTVYYCRKAKTPQADTFWQHARVFGYDRDRGLLRIFLPPSLYNLFSELNVSNKLLINQITADNITDIQLFYPKGISPTRKNVLDNKAVNLIMGGVNFFATMPRQDNVLNVDVLVEDYDEEIQYHTVTPTILADILQYVGDENCEDWNSEKYINTVNTLATKRPTTKFALIVRKGRDIGKGTGTLLSPTDRKIGDGLRDWVVLTLYRVNGSESKGWLGSPFYIPNIKLPTNVCIYDTIDI
;
A
#
# COMPACT_ATOMS: atom_id res chain seq x y z
N MET A 1 17.68 28.64 16.01
CA MET A 1 18.07 28.47 14.60
C MET A 1 16.82 27.94 13.90
N ASN A 2 16.42 28.47 12.75
CA ASN A 2 15.20 27.98 12.06
C ASN A 2 15.58 26.78 11.18
N HIS A 3 15.30 25.58 11.67
CA HIS A 3 15.64 24.29 11.06
C HIS A 3 14.82 24.05 9.79
N LEU A 4 13.52 24.36 9.82
CA LEU A 4 12.64 24.20 8.67
C LEU A 4 13.04 25.15 7.54
N ASP A 5 13.31 26.42 7.82
CA ASP A 5 13.73 27.38 6.78
C ASP A 5 15.02 26.93 6.08
N TYR A 6 16.00 26.40 6.84
CA TYR A 6 17.21 25.83 6.26
C TYR A 6 16.87 24.68 5.30
N TYR A 7 16.03 23.75 5.73
CA TYR A 7 15.63 22.60 4.90
C TYR A 7 14.84 23.01 3.66
N LEU A 8 13.86 23.91 3.81
CA LEU A 8 13.06 24.43 2.69
C LEU A 8 13.93 25.15 1.65
N ASN A 9 14.97 25.87 2.07
CA ASN A 9 15.91 26.49 1.13
C ASN A 9 16.68 25.45 0.30
N LEU A 10 17.07 24.32 0.88
CA LEU A 10 17.69 23.21 0.14
C LEU A 10 16.71 22.55 -0.83
N VAL A 11 15.47 22.27 -0.38
CA VAL A 11 14.43 21.66 -1.21
C VAL A 11 14.05 22.57 -2.38
N LYS A 12 14.00 23.89 -2.15
CA LYS A 12 13.72 24.89 -3.19
C LYS A 12 14.72 24.84 -4.36
N LEU A 13 15.97 24.46 -4.11
CA LEU A 13 16.97 24.27 -5.17
C LEU A 13 16.63 23.11 -6.11
N GLN A 14 15.82 22.14 -5.64
CA GLN A 14 15.35 21.01 -6.44
C GLN A 14 14.04 21.35 -7.14
N SER A 15 13.06 21.88 -6.41
CA SER A 15 11.77 22.30 -6.95
C SER A 15 11.02 23.23 -6.00
N VAL A 16 10.42 24.29 -6.55
CA VAL A 16 9.57 25.22 -5.79
C VAL A 16 8.27 24.55 -5.34
N SER A 17 7.63 23.75 -6.20
CA SER A 17 6.38 23.07 -5.85
C SER A 17 6.59 22.03 -4.73
N LEU A 18 7.74 21.36 -4.73
CA LEU A 18 8.10 20.43 -3.66
C LEU A 18 8.29 21.15 -2.32
N ARG A 19 8.94 22.31 -2.33
CA ARG A 19 9.14 23.13 -1.13
C ARG A 19 7.80 23.51 -0.49
N ASP A 20 6.86 24.01 -1.28
CA ASP A 20 5.56 24.47 -0.75
C ASP A 20 4.77 23.29 -0.18
N THR A 21 4.76 22.15 -0.88
CA THR A 21 4.15 20.90 -0.38
C THR A 21 4.78 20.43 0.94
N VAL A 22 6.10 20.51 1.08
CA VAL A 22 6.83 20.17 2.32
C VAL A 22 6.43 21.11 3.46
N GLN A 23 6.34 22.41 3.19
CA GLN A 23 5.96 23.39 4.21
C GLN A 23 4.52 23.16 4.72
N GLU A 24 3.57 22.98 3.80
CA GLU A 24 2.17 22.70 4.13
C GLU A 24 2.04 21.40 4.94
N THR A 25 2.67 20.33 4.46
CA THR A 25 2.65 19.02 5.11
C THR A 25 3.25 19.08 6.52
N SER A 26 4.40 19.71 6.67
CA SER A 26 5.09 19.76 7.95
C SER A 26 4.29 20.55 8.99
N THR A 27 3.65 21.63 8.56
CA THR A 27 2.75 22.44 9.40
C THR A 27 1.51 21.66 9.81
N ALA A 28 0.85 20.98 8.86
CA ALA A 28 -0.36 20.21 9.14
C ALA A 28 -0.10 19.03 10.10
N VAL A 29 1.00 18.29 9.89
CA VAL A 29 1.41 17.19 10.77
C VAL A 29 1.77 17.71 12.16
N PHE A 30 2.49 18.84 12.26
CA PHE A 30 2.81 19.44 13.55
C PHE A 30 1.55 19.87 14.30
N ASN A 31 0.56 20.45 13.63
CA ASN A 31 -0.71 20.83 14.26
C ASN A 31 -1.41 19.61 14.88
N LEU A 32 -1.51 18.49 14.14
CA LEU A 32 -2.09 17.23 14.65
C LEU A 32 -1.34 16.69 15.87
N ILE A 33 0.00 16.77 15.85
CA ILE A 33 0.84 16.37 16.99
C ILE A 33 0.60 17.30 18.17
N SER A 34 0.62 18.62 17.97
CA SER A 34 0.49 19.62 19.03
C SER A 34 -0.86 19.58 19.75
N GLU A 35 -1.92 19.15 19.06
CA GLU A 35 -3.25 18.97 19.64
C GLU A 35 -3.32 17.76 20.58
N LYS A 36 -2.52 16.70 20.31
CA LYS A 36 -2.63 15.40 20.99
C LYS A 36 -1.45 15.09 21.93
N PHE A 37 -0.29 15.72 21.74
CA PHE A 37 0.92 15.40 22.49
C PHE A 37 1.01 16.21 23.79
N ASP A 38 0.91 15.52 24.93
CA ASP A 38 0.83 16.13 26.26
C ASP A 38 2.18 16.17 27.02
N TYR A 39 3.28 15.74 26.39
CA TYR A 39 4.61 15.59 26.99
C TYR A 39 4.66 14.66 28.23
N ARG A 40 3.62 13.87 28.47
CA ARG A 40 3.46 12.97 29.63
C ARG A 40 3.12 11.55 29.23
N SER A 41 2.73 11.35 27.97
CA SER A 41 2.33 10.08 27.40
C SER A 41 3.08 9.80 26.10
N HIS A 42 2.85 8.61 25.56
CA HIS A 42 3.40 8.22 24.28
C HIS A 42 2.34 8.36 23.20
N LEU A 43 2.64 9.12 22.15
CA LEU A 43 1.76 9.33 21.01
C LEU A 43 2.29 8.55 19.80
N THR A 44 1.42 7.81 19.12
CA THR A 44 1.73 7.15 17.86
C THR A 44 0.91 7.78 16.74
N GLY A 45 1.55 8.08 15.61
CA GLY A 45 0.89 8.63 14.43
C GLY A 45 1.36 7.94 13.16
N LEU A 46 0.47 7.83 12.17
CA LEU A 46 0.77 7.23 10.88
C LEU A 46 0.86 8.31 9.80
N LEU A 47 2.00 8.37 9.12
CA LEU A 47 2.20 9.16 7.92
C LEU A 47 2.20 8.24 6.69
N LEU A 48 1.12 8.30 5.93
CA LEU A 48 0.88 7.47 4.76
C LEU A 48 1.26 8.23 3.50
N GLY A 49 1.94 7.59 2.55
CA GLY A 49 2.12 8.16 1.22
C GLY A 49 2.40 7.11 0.17
N ASN A 50 2.03 7.39 -1.07
CA ASN A 50 2.12 6.41 -2.15
C ASN A 50 3.55 5.86 -2.34
N VAL A 51 3.65 4.68 -2.94
CA VAL A 51 4.95 4.04 -3.24
C VAL A 51 5.79 4.98 -4.10
N GLN A 52 7.03 5.27 -3.71
CA GLN A 52 7.90 6.24 -4.40
C GLN A 52 7.33 7.67 -4.55
N SER A 53 6.42 8.10 -3.67
CA SER A 53 5.86 9.46 -3.71
C SER A 53 6.77 10.58 -3.15
N GLY A 54 7.97 10.24 -2.67
CA GLY A 54 8.89 11.21 -2.04
C GLY A 54 8.70 11.38 -0.53
N LYS A 55 8.08 10.42 0.16
CA LYS A 55 7.80 10.45 1.61
C LYS A 55 8.96 10.90 2.49
N THR A 56 10.19 10.45 2.20
CA THR A 56 11.34 10.82 3.05
C THR A 56 11.60 12.33 3.04
N GLY A 57 11.41 13.03 1.93
CA GLY A 57 11.57 14.49 1.89
C GLY A 57 10.54 15.20 2.77
N GLN A 58 9.27 14.77 2.65
CA GLN A 58 8.18 15.27 3.50
C GLN A 58 8.47 15.04 5.00
N LEU A 59 8.95 13.83 5.32
CA LEU A 59 9.31 13.44 6.67
C LEU A 59 10.43 14.31 7.27
N LEU A 60 11.48 14.61 6.51
CA LEU A 60 12.57 15.47 7.00
C LEU A 60 12.08 16.91 7.26
N GLY A 61 11.06 17.39 6.53
CA GLY A 61 10.38 18.65 6.84
C GLY A 61 9.65 18.61 8.19
N VAL A 62 8.94 17.50 8.47
CA VAL A 62 8.29 17.27 9.78
C VAL A 62 9.33 17.25 10.89
N VAL A 63 10.47 16.55 10.70
CA VAL A 63 11.57 16.52 11.67
C VAL A 63 12.12 17.91 11.96
N SER A 64 12.38 18.71 10.92
CA SER A 64 12.83 20.09 11.08
C SER A 64 11.82 20.95 11.84
N THR A 65 10.53 20.80 11.54
CA THR A 65 9.46 21.53 12.25
C THR A 65 9.35 21.13 13.72
N LEU A 66 9.49 19.83 14.03
CA LEU A 66 9.55 19.37 15.43
C LEU A 66 10.77 19.93 16.15
N ALA A 67 11.93 20.00 15.49
CA ALA A 67 13.13 20.59 16.07
C ALA A 67 12.96 22.09 16.39
N ASP A 68 12.31 22.84 15.50
CA ASP A 68 11.95 24.24 15.75
C ASP A 68 11.01 24.42 16.96
N ASN A 69 10.28 23.36 17.33
CA ASN A 69 9.34 23.34 18.45
C ASN A 69 9.86 22.57 19.68
N GLY A 70 11.18 22.45 19.83
CA GLY A 70 11.83 22.00 21.07
C GLY A 70 12.05 20.49 21.19
N PHE A 71 11.80 19.71 20.14
CA PHE A 71 12.22 18.31 20.11
C PHE A 71 13.71 18.22 19.73
N GLU A 72 14.52 17.56 20.56
CA GLU A 72 15.99 17.54 20.39
C GLU A 72 16.54 16.16 20.00
N ILE A 73 15.81 15.07 20.27
CA ILE A 73 16.30 13.69 20.12
C ILE A 73 15.43 12.93 19.13
N PHE A 74 16.04 12.56 17.99
CA PHE A 74 15.38 11.85 16.89
C PHE A 74 16.08 10.52 16.60
N ILE A 75 15.29 9.50 16.28
CA ILE A 75 15.76 8.19 15.82
C ILE A 75 15.04 7.89 14.51
N LEU A 76 15.79 7.75 13.42
CA LEU A 76 15.26 7.35 12.12
C LEU A 76 15.57 5.87 11.88
N LEU A 77 14.53 5.04 11.91
CA LEU A 77 14.62 3.62 11.65
C LEU A 77 14.45 3.35 10.16
N THR A 78 15.31 2.49 9.62
CA THR A 78 15.23 2.00 8.24
C THR A 78 15.22 0.47 8.19
N THR A 79 15.04 -0.09 7.00
CA THR A 79 15.03 -1.54 6.76
C THR A 79 16.38 -2.17 7.13
N ASP A 80 16.41 -3.46 7.47
CA ASP A 80 17.66 -4.20 7.76
C ASP A 80 18.49 -4.43 6.49
N ASN A 81 19.06 -3.35 5.96
CA ASN A 81 19.88 -3.33 4.75
C ASN A 81 20.98 -2.27 4.93
N VAL A 82 22.24 -2.72 4.82
CA VAL A 82 23.42 -1.87 5.06
C VAL A 82 23.54 -0.74 4.03
N TYR A 83 23.25 -1.02 2.75
CA TYR A 83 23.31 -0.02 1.70
C TYR A 83 22.24 1.07 1.90
N LEU A 84 20.99 0.66 2.15
CA LEU A 84 19.90 1.60 2.42
C LEU A 84 20.15 2.42 3.69
N GLN A 85 20.74 1.82 4.73
CA GLN A 85 21.11 2.53 5.95
C GLN A 85 22.17 3.60 5.67
N LYS A 86 23.23 3.25 4.93
CA LYS A 86 24.29 4.21 4.58
C LYS A 86 23.73 5.35 3.73
N GLN A 87 22.98 5.03 2.67
CA GLN A 87 22.34 6.01 1.79
C GLN A 87 21.39 6.94 2.57
N THR A 88 20.59 6.39 3.48
CA THR A 88 19.65 7.17 4.30
C THR A 88 20.41 8.08 5.27
N THR A 89 21.52 7.62 5.84
CA THR A 89 22.38 8.41 6.73
C THR A 89 22.99 9.59 5.99
N GLU A 90 23.62 9.34 4.85
CA GLU A 90 24.24 10.38 4.00
C GLU A 90 23.22 11.41 3.52
N ARG A 91 22.05 10.94 3.05
CA ARG A 91 20.95 11.82 2.62
C ARG A 91 20.43 12.68 3.77
N THR A 92 20.31 12.11 4.97
CA THR A 92 19.86 12.84 6.17
C THR A 92 20.88 13.89 6.57
N ALA A 93 22.18 13.55 6.58
CA ALA A 93 23.26 14.50 6.86
C ALA A 93 23.33 15.66 5.87
N ALA A 94 23.15 15.38 4.58
CA ALA A 94 23.11 16.41 3.54
C ALA A 94 21.89 17.35 3.67
N SER A 95 20.75 16.80 4.09
CA SER A 95 19.48 17.54 4.20
C SER A 95 19.35 18.34 5.50
N LEU A 96 19.90 17.84 6.60
CA LEU A 96 19.73 18.37 7.95
C LEU A 96 21.04 18.96 8.49
N GLY A 97 21.64 19.91 7.77
CA GLY A 97 22.92 20.53 8.16
C GLY A 97 22.91 21.29 9.50
N THR A 98 21.73 21.55 10.05
CA THR A 98 21.52 22.16 11.37
C THR A 98 21.43 21.14 12.50
N PHE A 99 21.52 19.83 12.21
CA PHE A 99 21.48 18.71 13.15
C PHE A 99 22.87 18.09 13.32
N ASN A 100 23.03 17.29 14.38
CA ASN A 100 24.10 16.29 14.46
C ASN A 100 23.52 14.95 13.99
N VAL A 101 23.99 14.45 12.85
CA VAL A 101 23.53 13.19 12.26
C VAL A 101 24.51 12.08 12.58
N TYR A 102 24.01 10.97 13.12
CA TYR A 102 24.79 9.78 13.48
C TYR A 102 24.27 8.54 12.77
N GLY A 103 25.17 7.70 12.26
CA GLY A 103 24.87 6.35 11.81
C GLY A 103 25.03 5.30 12.91
N GLU A 104 24.76 4.04 12.59
CA GLU A 104 24.76 2.94 13.57
C GLU A 104 26.12 2.62 14.24
N SER A 105 27.20 3.19 13.71
CA SER A 105 28.59 2.99 14.15
C SER A 105 29.18 4.20 14.89
N ASP A 106 28.45 5.32 15.01
CA ASP A 106 28.97 6.59 15.53
C ASP A 106 28.84 6.74 17.06
N ASP A 107 29.11 5.68 17.81
CA ASP A 107 28.88 5.62 19.26
C ASP A 107 29.69 6.67 20.03
N LEU A 108 30.99 6.80 19.70
CA LEU A 108 31.91 7.72 20.36
C LEU A 108 31.54 9.20 20.06
N PRO A 109 31.32 9.60 18.79
CA PRO A 109 30.79 10.93 18.47
C PRO A 109 29.45 11.25 19.14
N PHE A 110 28.58 10.26 19.31
CA PHE A 110 27.29 10.43 19.98
C PHE A 110 27.44 10.68 21.48
N LEU A 111 28.22 9.85 22.19
CA LEU A 111 28.42 9.95 23.64
C LEU A 111 29.19 11.22 24.06
N THR A 112 29.98 11.79 23.17
CA THR A 112 30.76 13.01 23.42
C THR A 112 30.03 14.29 23.01
N ASN A 113 28.81 14.18 22.48
CA ASN A 113 27.99 15.33 22.10
C ASN A 113 27.59 16.16 23.32
N LYS A 114 27.57 17.49 23.17
CA LYS A 114 27.13 18.43 24.20
C LYS A 114 25.66 18.85 24.07
N LEU A 115 24.89 18.19 23.21
CA LEU A 115 23.51 18.53 22.81
C LEU A 115 23.34 19.99 22.35
N SER A 116 24.34 20.57 21.67
CA SER A 116 24.27 21.95 21.19
C SER A 116 23.40 22.13 19.93
N LYS A 117 23.05 21.02 19.27
CA LYS A 117 22.13 20.95 18.13
C LYS A 117 21.26 19.71 18.31
N PRO A 118 20.05 19.69 17.74
CA PRO A 118 19.23 18.48 17.70
C PRO A 118 20.01 17.30 17.10
N ILE A 119 19.78 16.11 17.64
CA ILE A 119 20.43 14.87 17.24
C ILE A 119 19.47 14.01 16.46
N ILE A 120 19.92 13.43 15.34
CA ILE A 120 19.21 12.37 14.64
C ILE A 120 20.12 11.16 14.44
N VAL A 121 19.68 10.00 14.93
CA VAL A 121 20.41 8.73 14.79
C VAL A 121 19.70 7.83 13.77
N VAL A 122 20.41 7.43 12.72
CA VAL A 122 19.89 6.60 11.64
C VAL A 122 20.27 5.13 11.86
N LEU A 123 19.27 4.30 12.18
CA LEU A 123 19.46 2.91 12.59
C LEU A 123 18.71 1.94 11.69
N LYS A 124 19.32 0.80 11.39
CA LYS A 124 18.58 -0.31 10.78
C LYS A 124 17.77 -1.08 11.83
N LYS A 125 16.63 -1.62 11.42
CA LYS A 125 15.75 -2.48 12.25
C LYS A 125 16.35 -3.88 12.48
N ASN A 126 17.48 -3.92 13.19
CA ASN A 126 18.22 -5.13 13.51
C ASN A 126 18.36 -5.29 15.03
N THR A 127 18.14 -6.50 15.53
CA THR A 127 18.20 -6.82 16.97
C THR A 127 19.49 -6.32 17.66
N ASN A 128 20.65 -6.55 17.05
CA ASN A 128 21.93 -6.20 17.67
C ASN A 128 22.14 -4.68 17.70
N VAL A 129 21.77 -3.98 16.61
CA VAL A 129 21.87 -2.52 16.50
C VAL A 129 20.93 -1.84 17.48
N LEU A 130 19.65 -2.24 17.50
CA LEU A 130 18.67 -1.64 18.42
C LEU A 130 19.05 -1.89 19.88
N ARG A 131 19.54 -3.09 20.22
CA ARG A 131 20.03 -3.38 21.58
C ARG A 131 21.20 -2.48 21.97
N LYS A 132 22.17 -2.29 21.07
CA LYS A 132 23.34 -1.43 21.28
C LYS A 132 22.91 0.01 21.51
N TRP A 133 22.11 0.57 20.61
CA TRP A 133 21.68 1.97 20.67
C TRP A 133 20.73 2.27 21.82
N ARG A 134 19.84 1.34 22.18
CA ARG A 134 19.07 1.44 23.42
C ARG A 134 19.97 1.62 24.64
N ASN A 135 21.04 0.82 24.74
CA ASN A 135 21.97 0.94 25.86
C ASN A 135 22.73 2.27 25.84
N LEU A 136 23.17 2.73 24.65
CA LEU A 136 23.85 4.02 24.49
C LEU A 136 22.94 5.20 24.90
N LEU A 137 21.71 5.24 24.39
CA LEU A 137 20.70 6.25 24.74
C LEU A 137 20.39 6.25 26.24
N SER A 138 20.26 5.07 26.83
CA SER A 138 20.03 4.93 28.28
C SER A 138 21.22 5.42 29.12
N SER A 139 22.45 5.38 28.58
CA SER A 139 23.67 5.77 29.30
C SER A 139 24.06 7.23 29.10
N SER A 140 23.48 7.94 28.14
CA SER A 140 23.90 9.30 27.77
C SER A 140 23.15 10.42 28.50
N ASP A 141 22.16 10.09 29.35
CA ASP A 141 21.23 11.02 30.01
C ASP A 141 20.42 11.93 29.06
N TYR A 142 20.57 11.79 27.73
CA TYR A 142 19.95 12.67 26.74
C TYR A 142 18.42 12.57 26.75
N CYS A 143 17.85 11.39 27.04
CA CYS A 143 16.41 11.18 27.06
C CYS A 143 15.73 11.69 28.35
N THR A 144 16.51 12.04 29.37
CA THR A 144 15.96 12.47 30.67
C THR A 144 15.29 13.83 30.53
N GLY A 145 13.97 13.87 30.75
CA GLY A 145 13.16 15.10 30.64
C GLY A 145 12.96 15.60 29.21
N ARG A 146 13.36 14.83 28.19
CA ARG A 146 13.22 15.20 26.77
C ARG A 146 12.43 14.12 26.03
N PRO A 147 11.39 14.46 25.27
CA PRO A 147 10.71 13.49 24.43
C PRO A 147 11.65 12.89 23.40
N VAL A 148 11.54 11.58 23.18
CA VAL A 148 12.22 10.90 22.07
C VAL A 148 11.26 10.83 20.88
N VAL A 149 11.70 11.28 19.72
CA VAL A 149 10.97 11.14 18.46
C VAL A 149 11.54 9.94 17.70
N ILE A 150 10.73 8.93 17.47
CA ILE A 150 11.10 7.72 16.72
C ILE A 150 10.33 7.74 15.41
N ILE A 151 11.06 7.70 14.31
CA ILE A 151 10.51 7.70 12.96
C ILE A 151 10.78 6.33 12.37
N ASP A 152 9.72 5.58 12.12
CA ASP A 152 9.79 4.23 11.59
C ASP A 152 9.45 4.20 10.11
N ASP A 153 10.49 4.33 9.27
CA ASP A 153 10.32 4.21 7.82
C ASP A 153 10.09 2.75 7.42
N GLU A 154 9.06 2.49 6.62
CA GLU A 154 8.54 1.15 6.33
C GLU A 154 8.09 0.43 7.61
N ALA A 155 7.28 1.11 8.45
CA ALA A 155 6.82 0.61 9.76
C ALA A 155 6.06 -0.73 9.70
N ASP A 156 5.37 -1.00 8.60
CA ASP A 156 4.64 -2.25 8.36
C ASP A 156 5.58 -3.45 8.08
N ALA A 157 6.90 -3.24 8.08
CA ALA A 157 7.94 -4.26 7.91
C ALA A 157 8.32 -4.95 9.23
N ALA A 158 9.48 -4.64 9.81
CA ALA A 158 10.10 -5.45 10.87
C ALA A 158 9.63 -5.09 12.30
N SER A 159 9.01 -3.92 12.47
CA SER A 159 8.68 -3.35 13.78
C SER A 159 7.46 -3.98 14.45
N LEU A 160 6.54 -4.53 13.65
CA LEU A 160 5.32 -5.16 14.12
C LEU A 160 5.59 -6.40 15.00
N ASN A 161 4.71 -6.67 15.96
CA ASN A 161 4.81 -7.85 16.80
C ASN A 161 4.37 -9.13 16.06
N THR A 162 5.34 -9.87 15.52
CA THR A 162 5.13 -11.14 14.82
C THR A 162 4.75 -12.32 15.73
N LEU A 163 4.71 -12.12 17.05
CA LEU A 163 4.40 -13.14 18.06
C LEU A 163 3.11 -12.87 18.83
N VAL A 164 2.28 -11.91 18.38
CA VAL A 164 1.04 -11.49 19.06
C VAL A 164 0.10 -12.67 19.35
N ASN A 165 -0.12 -13.54 18.36
CA ASN A 165 -0.96 -14.75 18.51
C ASN A 165 -0.37 -15.85 19.40
N LYS A 166 0.85 -15.66 19.91
CA LYS A 166 1.49 -16.54 20.89
C LYS A 166 1.58 -15.87 22.27
N GLU A 167 0.91 -14.74 22.46
CA GLU A 167 0.93 -13.94 23.69
C GLU A 167 2.36 -13.58 24.10
N ARG A 168 3.19 -13.26 23.10
CA ARG A 168 4.61 -12.87 23.28
C ARG A 168 4.92 -11.64 22.43
N ILE A 169 6.03 -10.97 22.77
CA ILE A 169 6.54 -9.81 22.06
C ILE A 169 7.78 -10.22 21.25
N SER A 170 7.80 -9.89 19.95
CA SER A 170 8.96 -10.13 19.08
C SER A 170 10.19 -9.32 19.52
N THR A 171 11.39 -9.80 19.23
CA THR A 171 12.63 -9.19 19.74
C THR A 171 12.82 -7.73 19.28
N ILE A 172 12.55 -7.43 18.01
CA ILE A 172 12.64 -6.07 17.47
C ILE A 172 11.61 -5.17 18.16
N ASN A 173 10.34 -5.58 18.20
CA ASN A 173 9.28 -4.82 18.87
C ASN A 173 9.62 -4.55 20.34
N LYS A 174 10.15 -5.54 21.07
CA LYS A 174 10.63 -5.40 22.45
C LYS A 174 11.72 -4.33 22.60
N HIS A 175 12.67 -4.26 21.68
CA HIS A 175 13.71 -3.23 21.72
C HIS A 175 13.14 -1.84 21.40
N LEU A 176 12.19 -1.74 20.47
CA LEU A 176 11.52 -0.49 20.14
C LEU A 176 10.67 0.02 21.32
N THR A 177 9.90 -0.85 21.99
CA THR A 177 9.22 -0.52 23.25
C THR A 177 10.22 0.01 24.28
N ALA A 178 11.35 -0.70 24.48
CA ALA A 178 12.33 -0.26 25.46
C ALA A 178 13.03 1.07 25.09
N ILE A 179 13.12 1.45 23.81
CA ILE A 179 13.64 2.76 23.37
C ILE A 179 12.58 3.84 23.60
N LYS A 180 11.33 3.55 23.22
CA LYS A 180 10.16 4.42 23.45
C LYS A 180 10.02 4.79 24.93
N ASP A 181 10.27 3.83 25.81
CA ASP A 181 10.14 3.97 27.27
C ASP A 181 11.40 4.56 27.95
N LEU A 182 12.45 4.96 27.21
CA LEU A 182 13.61 5.66 27.78
C LEU A 182 13.30 7.08 28.26
N SER A 183 12.17 7.64 27.83
CA SER A 183 11.68 8.95 28.25
C SER A 183 10.26 8.83 28.78
N THR A 184 9.84 9.79 29.60
CA THR A 184 8.47 9.88 30.13
C THR A 184 7.44 10.14 29.04
N SER A 185 7.87 10.60 27.87
CA SER A 185 7.01 10.78 26.70
C SER A 185 7.79 10.49 25.43
N SER A 186 7.08 10.04 24.39
CA SER A 186 7.70 9.78 23.10
C SER A 186 6.70 10.00 21.98
N LEU A 187 7.20 10.43 20.83
CA LEU A 187 6.43 10.50 19.60
C LEU A 187 6.92 9.40 18.66
N TYR A 188 6.06 8.41 18.38
CA TYR A 188 6.34 7.34 17.42
C TYR A 188 5.61 7.62 16.11
N ILE A 189 6.37 7.91 15.06
CA ILE A 189 5.84 8.24 13.73
C ILE A 189 6.06 7.04 12.81
N GLU A 190 4.99 6.35 12.47
CA GLU A 190 5.00 5.27 11.50
C GLU A 190 4.91 5.83 10.09
N VAL A 191 5.85 5.50 9.21
CA VAL A 191 5.85 5.96 7.83
C VAL A 191 5.79 4.77 6.89
N THR A 192 4.79 4.73 6.01
CA THR A 192 4.66 3.63 5.04
C THR A 192 3.87 4.01 3.80
N ALA A 193 3.99 3.19 2.75
CA ALA A 193 3.04 3.15 1.63
C ALA A 193 1.95 2.09 1.79
N THR A 194 2.12 1.14 2.70
CA THR A 194 1.27 -0.03 2.87
C THR A 194 0.80 -0.13 4.32
N PRO A 195 -0.25 0.62 4.69
CA PRO A 195 -0.67 0.78 6.08
C PRO A 195 -1.55 -0.36 6.60
N GLN A 196 -1.81 -1.40 5.78
CA GLN A 196 -2.81 -2.43 6.07
C GLN A 196 -2.58 -3.10 7.42
N ALA A 197 -1.33 -3.45 7.73
CA ALA A 197 -0.98 -4.10 8.99
C ALA A 197 -1.11 -3.17 10.20
N ILE A 198 -0.77 -1.89 10.01
CA ILE A 198 -0.79 -0.85 11.05
C ILE A 198 -2.24 -0.52 11.43
N LEU A 199 -3.09 -0.32 10.41
CA LEU A 199 -4.51 -0.01 10.62
C LEU A 199 -5.28 -1.16 11.29
N LEU A 200 -4.81 -2.39 11.11
CA LEU A 200 -5.38 -3.59 11.72
C LEU A 200 -4.71 -3.98 13.06
N GLN A 201 -3.87 -3.13 13.64
CA GLN A 201 -3.35 -3.37 14.99
C GLN A 201 -4.46 -3.22 16.04
N SER A 202 -4.43 -4.07 17.06
CA SER A 202 -5.32 -3.94 18.22
C SER A 202 -4.94 -2.73 19.08
N ASN A 203 -5.92 -2.13 19.74
CA ASN A 203 -5.68 -1.04 20.69
C ASN A 203 -4.79 -1.46 21.86
N VAL A 204 -4.95 -2.71 22.33
CA VAL A 204 -4.12 -3.33 23.39
C VAL A 204 -2.63 -3.40 23.01
N SER A 205 -2.29 -3.35 21.72
CA SER A 205 -0.88 -3.35 21.30
C SER A 205 -0.11 -2.11 21.77
N GLY A 206 -0.79 -0.97 22.01
CA GLY A 206 -0.16 0.31 22.30
C GLY A 206 0.60 0.94 21.12
N TRP A 207 0.42 0.39 19.91
CA TRP A 207 1.05 0.84 18.67
C TRP A 207 0.06 1.38 17.64
N LYS A 208 -1.26 1.14 17.80
CA LYS A 208 -2.27 1.65 16.86
C LYS A 208 -2.21 3.19 16.80
N PRO A 209 -2.15 3.79 15.60
CA PRO A 209 -1.97 5.23 15.46
C PRO A 209 -3.20 6.01 15.95
N SER A 210 -2.96 7.09 16.70
CA SER A 210 -3.99 8.02 17.21
C SER A 210 -4.36 9.11 16.21
N PHE A 211 -3.56 9.29 15.15
CA PHE A 211 -3.86 10.14 14.01
C PHE A 211 -3.21 9.57 12.75
N ILE A 212 -3.77 9.91 11.60
CA ILE A 212 -3.27 9.51 10.29
C ILE A 212 -3.19 10.76 9.42
N TYR A 213 -2.08 10.93 8.72
CA TYR A 213 -1.93 11.99 7.72
C TYR A 213 -1.49 11.39 6.38
N TYR A 214 -2.15 11.78 5.30
CA TYR A 214 -1.86 11.30 3.95
C TYR A 214 -1.08 12.34 3.13
N PHE A 215 0.13 11.96 2.71
CA PHE A 215 0.96 12.70 1.77
C PHE A 215 0.44 12.52 0.34
N LYS A 216 -0.37 13.47 -0.11
CA LYS A 216 -0.84 13.51 -1.48
C LYS A 216 0.35 13.70 -2.45
N PRO A 217 0.53 12.82 -3.44
CA PRO A 217 1.58 13.02 -4.43
C PRO A 217 1.27 14.22 -5.35
N GLY A 218 2.33 14.81 -5.92
CA GLY A 218 2.20 15.91 -6.89
C GLY A 218 1.61 15.46 -8.23
N SER A 219 1.24 16.42 -9.09
CA SER A 219 0.59 16.15 -10.39
C SER A 219 1.43 15.35 -11.37
N ASP A 220 2.75 15.39 -11.25
CA ASP A 220 3.69 14.68 -12.14
C ASP A 220 3.92 13.24 -11.72
N TYR A 221 3.43 12.84 -10.55
CA TYR A 221 3.53 11.47 -10.08
C TYR A 221 2.75 10.52 -10.99
N ILE A 222 3.41 9.45 -11.44
CA ILE A 222 2.76 8.31 -12.07
C ILE A 222 2.53 7.25 -11.00
N GLY A 223 1.26 6.87 -10.80
CA GLY A 223 0.85 5.85 -9.85
C GLY A 223 -0.25 4.93 -10.37
N GLY A 224 -0.88 4.19 -9.46
CA GLY A 224 -1.94 3.24 -9.79
C GLY A 224 -3.14 3.88 -10.51
N ASP A 225 -3.42 5.16 -10.26
CA ASP A 225 -4.51 5.89 -10.90
C ASP A 225 -4.31 6.11 -12.39
N PHE A 226 -3.07 6.19 -12.83
CA PHE A 226 -2.69 6.26 -14.24
C PHE A 226 -2.57 4.85 -14.83
N ILE A 227 -1.89 3.94 -14.12
CA ILE A 227 -1.50 2.62 -14.64
C ILE A 227 -2.65 1.62 -14.65
N TYR A 228 -3.56 1.70 -13.68
CA TYR A 228 -4.68 0.77 -13.51
C TYR A 228 -6.04 1.49 -13.65
N ALA A 229 -6.07 2.55 -14.47
CA ALA A 229 -7.31 3.24 -14.80
C ALA A 229 -8.27 2.33 -15.59
N GLN A 230 -9.54 2.74 -15.68
CA GLN A 230 -10.53 2.08 -16.53
C GLN A 230 -11.17 3.14 -17.44
N PRO A 231 -11.28 2.89 -18.77
CA PRO A 231 -10.87 1.67 -19.51
C PRO A 231 -9.35 1.45 -19.51
N LYS A 232 -8.91 0.25 -19.94
CA LYS A 232 -7.50 -0.18 -19.93
C LYS A 232 -6.57 0.89 -20.52
N PRO A 233 -5.55 1.38 -19.79
CA PRO A 233 -4.61 2.38 -20.29
C PRO A 233 -3.72 1.86 -21.41
N TYR A 234 -3.23 2.76 -22.26
CA TYR A 234 -2.31 2.43 -23.35
C TYR A 234 -0.97 1.87 -22.86
N CYS A 235 -0.54 2.23 -21.64
CA CYS A 235 0.72 1.76 -21.08
C CYS A 235 0.66 0.28 -20.65
N ILE A 236 -0.49 -0.40 -20.77
CA ILE A 236 -0.69 -1.80 -20.41
C ILE A 236 -0.77 -2.68 -21.66
N THR A 237 0.23 -3.53 -21.82
CA THR A 237 0.25 -4.61 -22.80
C THR A 237 -0.06 -5.93 -22.10
N LEU A 238 -1.09 -6.63 -22.57
CA LEU A 238 -1.48 -7.91 -22.01
C LEU A 238 -0.64 -9.01 -22.64
N THR A 239 -0.01 -9.84 -21.80
CA THR A 239 0.76 -11.02 -22.22
C THR A 239 -0.08 -12.28 -22.12
N ASP A 240 0.46 -13.41 -22.57
CA ASP A 240 -0.16 -14.70 -22.27
C ASP A 240 -0.17 -15.01 -20.77
N GLU A 241 -1.13 -15.83 -20.35
CA GLU A 241 -1.39 -16.12 -18.94
C GLU A 241 -0.27 -16.90 -18.22
N ASP A 242 0.59 -17.61 -18.97
CA ASP A 242 1.62 -18.49 -18.40
C ASP A 242 2.94 -18.52 -19.21
N GLU A 243 3.42 -17.33 -19.60
CA GLU A 243 4.71 -17.19 -20.29
C GLU A 243 5.91 -17.72 -19.49
N LEU A 244 5.82 -17.75 -18.15
CA LEU A 244 6.83 -18.37 -17.29
C LEU A 244 7.00 -19.85 -17.57
N SER A 245 5.89 -20.60 -17.75
CA SER A 245 5.98 -22.02 -18.09
C SER A 245 6.50 -22.23 -19.50
N ALA A 246 6.12 -21.36 -20.45
CA ALA A 246 6.60 -21.44 -21.83
C ALA A 246 8.14 -21.34 -21.91
N ILE A 247 8.72 -20.34 -21.24
CA ILE A 247 10.19 -20.16 -21.14
C ILE A 247 10.89 -21.38 -20.54
N LYS A 248 10.23 -22.09 -19.63
CA LYS A 248 10.85 -23.23 -18.91
C LYS A 248 10.74 -24.55 -19.65
N ASN A 249 9.84 -24.65 -20.64
CA ASN A 249 9.58 -25.88 -21.36
C ASN A 249 10.46 -26.02 -22.61
N GLU A 250 10.96 -24.90 -23.15
CA GLU A 250 11.78 -24.87 -24.35
C GLU A 250 12.99 -23.96 -24.12
N ASP A 251 14.18 -24.55 -24.11
CA ASP A 251 15.43 -23.82 -23.90
C ASP A 251 15.66 -22.81 -25.04
N GLY A 252 16.02 -21.58 -24.68
CA GLY A 252 16.22 -20.49 -25.63
C GLY A 252 14.94 -19.90 -26.23
N TYR A 253 13.74 -20.33 -25.80
CA TYR A 253 12.49 -19.73 -26.27
C TYR A 253 12.17 -18.40 -25.54
N ILE A 254 11.91 -17.34 -26.31
CA ILE A 254 11.32 -16.10 -25.79
C ILE A 254 9.82 -16.04 -26.11
N PRO A 255 8.94 -15.90 -25.09
CA PRO A 255 7.54 -15.61 -25.31
C PRO A 255 7.33 -14.24 -25.93
N GLU A 256 6.25 -14.12 -26.69
CA GLU A 256 5.94 -12.91 -27.44
C GLU A 256 5.83 -11.66 -26.54
N GLY A 257 5.25 -11.79 -25.33
CA GLY A 257 5.17 -10.70 -24.37
C GLY A 257 6.53 -10.21 -23.90
N LEU A 258 7.46 -11.12 -23.57
CA LEU A 258 8.82 -10.77 -23.15
C LEU A 258 9.64 -10.18 -24.29
N LYS A 259 9.48 -10.73 -25.50
CA LYS A 259 10.11 -10.24 -26.73
C LYS A 259 9.68 -8.81 -27.05
N THR A 260 8.37 -8.57 -27.02
CA THR A 260 7.79 -7.23 -27.24
C THR A 260 8.30 -6.24 -26.19
N ALA A 261 8.40 -6.67 -24.92
CA ALA A 261 8.95 -5.84 -23.84
C ALA A 261 10.43 -5.48 -24.08
N LEU A 262 11.24 -6.44 -24.52
CA LEU A 262 12.65 -6.22 -24.86
C LEU A 262 12.80 -5.21 -26.01
N LEU A 263 12.05 -5.39 -27.11
CA LEU A 263 12.08 -4.47 -28.26
C LEU A 263 11.62 -3.06 -27.88
N THR A 264 10.56 -2.96 -27.08
CA THR A 264 10.08 -1.69 -26.53
C THR A 264 11.17 -0.99 -25.73
N TYR A 265 11.82 -1.72 -24.84
CA TYR A 265 12.93 -1.19 -24.05
C TYR A 265 14.08 -0.68 -24.93
N LEU A 266 14.45 -1.39 -26.00
CA LEU A 266 15.50 -0.95 -26.93
C LEU A 266 15.13 0.37 -27.62
N ILE A 267 13.92 0.50 -28.16
CA ILE A 267 13.44 1.75 -28.78
C ILE A 267 13.51 2.93 -27.79
N VAL A 268 13.07 2.71 -26.55
CA VAL A 268 13.12 3.73 -25.50
C VAL A 268 14.57 4.10 -25.16
N CYS A 269 15.49 3.15 -25.10
CA CYS A 269 16.91 3.42 -24.90
C CYS A 269 17.51 4.23 -26.03
N GLY A 270 17.21 3.89 -27.29
CA GLY A 270 17.65 4.65 -28.47
C GLY A 270 17.17 6.09 -28.43
N HIS A 271 15.88 6.30 -28.13
CA HIS A 271 15.31 7.64 -27.94
C HIS A 271 16.04 8.44 -26.84
N TYR A 272 16.26 7.84 -25.66
CA TYR A 272 16.96 8.50 -24.56
C TYR A 272 18.42 8.79 -24.87
N ARG A 273 19.10 7.90 -25.59
CA ARG A 273 20.49 8.08 -26.00
C ARG A 273 20.66 9.32 -26.89
N ILE A 274 19.72 9.56 -27.80
CA ILE A 274 19.70 10.74 -28.69
C ILE A 274 19.48 12.02 -27.87
N GLN A 275 18.58 11.97 -26.88
CA GLN A 275 18.31 13.09 -25.98
C GLN A 275 19.41 13.34 -24.93
N GLY A 276 20.52 12.57 -24.97
CA GLY A 276 21.60 12.69 -24.00
C GLY A 276 21.28 12.12 -22.61
N THR A 277 20.21 11.33 -22.48
CA THR A 277 19.90 10.57 -21.27
C THR A 277 20.63 9.23 -21.31
N ASP A 278 21.56 9.05 -20.38
CA ASP A 278 22.45 7.89 -20.28
C ASP A 278 21.87 6.73 -19.44
N THR A 279 20.61 6.84 -19.02
CA THR A 279 20.00 5.93 -18.06
C THR A 279 18.60 5.50 -18.49
N CYS A 280 18.37 4.20 -18.58
CA CYS A 280 17.05 3.60 -18.78
C CYS A 280 17.02 2.23 -18.11
N ASN A 281 15.95 1.95 -17.37
CA ASN A 281 15.79 0.68 -16.68
C ASN A 281 14.59 -0.12 -17.22
N PHE A 282 14.77 -1.43 -17.33
CA PHE A 282 13.73 -2.43 -17.59
C PHE A 282 13.68 -3.44 -16.45
N LEU A 283 12.55 -3.54 -15.75
CA LEU A 283 12.37 -4.45 -14.64
C LEU A 283 11.58 -5.71 -15.04
N VAL A 284 12.15 -6.87 -14.79
CA VAL A 284 11.57 -8.18 -15.08
C VAL A 284 11.29 -8.91 -13.77
N HIS A 285 10.01 -9.24 -13.54
CA HIS A 285 9.52 -9.93 -12.36
C HIS A 285 8.98 -11.32 -12.70
N PRO A 286 9.87 -12.32 -12.88
CA PRO A 286 9.45 -13.66 -13.28
C PRO A 286 8.79 -14.43 -12.12
N SER A 287 9.45 -14.57 -10.97
CA SER A 287 8.92 -15.29 -9.80
C SER A 287 9.70 -14.97 -8.51
N VAL A 288 9.41 -15.68 -7.42
CA VAL A 288 10.19 -15.62 -6.16
C VAL A 288 11.45 -16.50 -6.19
N ARG A 289 11.59 -17.40 -7.18
CA ARG A 289 12.67 -18.39 -7.24
C ARG A 289 13.85 -17.83 -8.02
N ILE A 290 15.03 -17.88 -7.40
CA ILE A 290 16.29 -17.45 -8.03
C ILE A 290 16.57 -18.22 -9.32
N ALA A 291 16.20 -19.51 -9.39
CA ALA A 291 16.35 -20.31 -10.60
C ALA A 291 15.57 -19.73 -11.79
N ASP A 292 14.34 -19.23 -11.56
CA ASP A 292 13.56 -18.59 -12.62
C ASP A 292 14.19 -17.24 -13.03
N HIS A 293 14.90 -16.56 -12.11
CA HIS A 293 15.63 -15.32 -12.45
C HIS A 293 16.80 -15.60 -13.40
N LEU A 294 17.52 -16.70 -13.14
CA LEU A 294 18.61 -17.14 -14.00
C LEU A 294 18.11 -17.48 -15.40
N THR A 295 17.02 -18.26 -15.52
CA THR A 295 16.44 -18.61 -16.81
C THR A 295 16.08 -17.36 -17.63
N PHE A 296 15.40 -16.39 -17.03
CA PHE A 296 15.07 -15.13 -17.72
C PHE A 296 16.31 -14.33 -18.12
N SER A 297 17.31 -14.24 -17.22
CA SER A 297 18.55 -13.53 -17.52
C SER A 297 19.30 -14.17 -18.69
N THR A 298 19.34 -15.50 -18.77
CA THR A 298 19.96 -16.23 -19.88
C THR A 298 19.21 -15.98 -21.18
N VAL A 299 17.89 -16.17 -21.20
CA VAL A 299 17.06 -15.96 -22.39
C VAL A 299 17.19 -14.54 -22.92
N LEU A 300 17.15 -13.53 -22.04
CA LEU A 300 17.32 -12.13 -22.44
C LEU A 300 18.72 -11.85 -23.02
N GLY A 301 19.76 -12.45 -22.43
CA GLY A 301 21.14 -12.32 -22.94
C GLY A 301 21.31 -12.99 -24.31
N GLU A 302 20.76 -14.19 -24.50
CA GLU A 302 20.79 -14.91 -25.77
C GLU A 302 20.10 -14.11 -26.88
N HIS A 303 18.92 -13.54 -26.62
CA HIS A 303 18.20 -12.74 -27.62
C HIS A 303 18.88 -11.40 -27.94
N LEU A 304 19.54 -10.77 -26.96
CA LEU A 304 20.37 -9.59 -27.23
C LEU A 304 21.54 -9.93 -28.16
N ASN A 305 22.16 -11.11 -27.99
CA ASN A 305 23.22 -11.59 -28.88
C ASN A 305 22.69 -11.91 -30.28
N GLU A 306 21.52 -12.54 -30.39
CA GLU A 306 20.85 -12.78 -31.67
C GLU A 306 20.56 -11.47 -32.40
N PHE A 307 20.09 -10.45 -31.68
CA PHE A 307 19.84 -9.12 -32.24
C PHE A 307 21.13 -8.43 -32.69
N LEU A 308 22.21 -8.55 -31.93
CA LEU A 308 23.53 -8.05 -32.34
C LEU A 308 24.02 -8.71 -33.65
N ILE A 309 23.89 -10.03 -33.75
CA ILE A 309 24.26 -10.78 -34.97
C ILE A 309 23.38 -10.32 -36.14
N ALA A 310 22.07 -10.23 -35.94
CA ALA A 310 21.13 -9.80 -36.98
C ALA A 310 21.40 -8.37 -37.47
N VAL A 311 21.77 -7.44 -36.58
CA VAL A 311 22.17 -6.09 -36.96
C VAL A 311 23.41 -6.08 -37.87
N THR A 312 24.32 -7.04 -37.67
CA THR A 312 25.55 -7.15 -38.47
C THR A 312 25.30 -7.83 -39.83
N ASP A 313 24.46 -8.87 -39.86
CA ASP A 313 24.33 -9.78 -41.01
C ASP A 313 23.06 -9.54 -41.86
N ASP A 314 21.92 -9.20 -41.25
CA ASP A 314 20.62 -9.06 -41.93
C ASP A 314 19.62 -8.19 -41.16
N ALA A 315 19.97 -6.91 -40.99
CA ALA A 315 19.19 -6.00 -40.17
C ALA A 315 17.81 -5.68 -40.79
N GLU A 316 17.77 -5.52 -42.11
CA GLU A 316 16.58 -5.08 -42.87
C GLU A 316 15.47 -6.12 -42.88
N SER A 317 15.79 -7.41 -42.97
CA SER A 317 14.78 -8.47 -43.06
C SER A 317 14.30 -8.92 -41.68
N PHE A 318 15.18 -8.91 -40.67
CA PHE A 318 14.89 -9.50 -39.37
C PHE A 318 14.48 -8.46 -38.32
N ILE A 319 15.38 -7.57 -37.91
CA ILE A 319 15.18 -6.75 -36.71
C ILE A 319 14.47 -5.41 -36.98
N ARG A 320 14.76 -4.78 -38.13
CA ARG A 320 14.22 -3.46 -38.47
C ARG A 320 12.69 -3.43 -38.53
N PRO A 321 11.98 -4.38 -39.17
CA PRO A 321 10.52 -4.37 -39.21
C PRO A 321 9.89 -4.53 -37.82
N GLN A 322 10.52 -5.33 -36.95
CA GLN A 322 10.06 -5.55 -35.58
C GLN A 322 10.21 -4.27 -34.74
N LEU A 323 11.35 -3.59 -34.84
CA LEU A 323 11.59 -2.31 -34.17
C LEU A 323 10.68 -1.20 -34.70
N GLU A 324 10.44 -1.14 -36.01
CA GLU A 324 9.55 -0.15 -36.64
C GLU A 324 8.11 -0.30 -36.17
N PHE A 325 7.63 -1.54 -36.05
CA PHE A 325 6.31 -1.83 -35.50
C PHE A 325 6.15 -1.27 -34.08
N ILE A 326 7.14 -1.51 -33.21
CA ILE A 326 7.13 -1.03 -31.82
C ILE A 326 7.26 0.49 -31.74
N TRP A 327 8.11 1.09 -32.58
CA TRP A 327 8.25 2.55 -32.66
C TRP A 327 6.93 3.21 -33.10
N ASN A 328 6.21 2.63 -34.06
CA ASN A 328 4.91 3.13 -34.50
C ASN A 328 3.87 3.10 -33.36
N ASP A 329 3.85 2.05 -32.53
CA ASP A 329 3.02 2.01 -31.32
C ASP A 329 3.39 3.15 -30.35
N LEU A 330 4.67 3.28 -30.01
CA LEU A 330 5.16 4.30 -29.07
C LEU A 330 4.89 5.72 -29.58
N LYS A 331 4.96 5.97 -30.88
CA LYS A 331 4.65 7.26 -31.50
C LYS A 331 3.21 7.70 -31.28
N THR A 332 2.26 6.76 -31.13
CA THR A 332 0.87 7.10 -30.83
C THR A 332 0.71 7.75 -29.45
N THR A 333 1.60 7.43 -28.51
CA THR A 333 1.57 7.92 -27.11
C THR A 333 2.67 8.93 -26.81
N LYS A 334 3.71 9.01 -27.64
CA LYS A 334 4.80 9.99 -27.62
C LYS A 334 4.99 10.57 -29.03
N PRO A 335 4.15 11.53 -29.47
CA PRO A 335 4.21 12.07 -30.83
C PRO A 335 5.54 12.75 -31.20
N ASP A 336 6.26 13.23 -30.19
CA ASP A 336 7.59 13.83 -30.25
C ASP A 336 8.71 12.82 -29.91
N ILE A 337 8.48 11.52 -30.12
CA ILE A 337 9.56 10.53 -30.17
C ILE A 337 10.47 10.85 -31.36
N GLU A 338 11.78 10.63 -31.20
CA GLU A 338 12.76 10.82 -32.27
C GLU A 338 12.44 9.95 -33.49
N SER A 339 12.96 10.33 -34.66
CA SER A 339 12.66 9.64 -35.91
C SER A 339 13.06 8.17 -35.85
N PHE A 340 12.34 7.29 -36.57
CA PHE A 340 12.63 5.86 -36.53
C PHE A 340 14.07 5.57 -36.98
N GLU A 341 14.56 6.25 -38.01
CA GLU A 341 15.92 6.05 -38.52
C GLU A 341 16.97 6.42 -37.47
N ASP A 342 16.83 7.57 -36.80
CA ASP A 342 17.77 7.98 -35.76
C ASP A 342 17.72 7.03 -34.56
N VAL A 343 16.52 6.62 -34.15
CA VAL A 343 16.33 5.66 -33.04
C VAL A 343 16.93 4.30 -33.40
N PHE A 344 16.74 3.85 -34.62
CA PHE A 344 17.28 2.58 -35.10
C PHE A 344 18.81 2.60 -35.08
N GLU A 345 19.45 3.65 -35.61
CA GLU A 345 20.91 3.83 -35.53
C GLU A 345 21.41 3.86 -34.08
N ALA A 346 20.67 4.54 -33.18
CA ALA A 346 21.02 4.55 -31.77
C ALA A 346 20.89 3.16 -31.12
N VAL A 347 19.88 2.37 -31.48
CA VAL A 347 19.72 0.99 -30.99
C VAL A 347 20.85 0.10 -31.50
N VAL A 348 21.21 0.20 -32.78
CA VAL A 348 22.37 -0.48 -33.37
C VAL A 348 23.64 -0.15 -32.58
N ASN A 349 23.89 1.15 -32.32
CA ASN A 349 25.04 1.59 -31.55
C ASN A 349 25.06 1.01 -30.12
N LEU A 350 23.90 0.94 -29.45
CA LEU A 350 23.77 0.35 -28.11
C LEU A 350 24.13 -1.14 -28.10
N LEU A 351 23.71 -1.88 -29.14
CA LEU A 351 23.99 -3.31 -29.27
C LEU A 351 25.46 -3.57 -29.63
N GLU A 352 26.00 -2.91 -30.65
CA GLU A 352 27.39 -3.09 -31.11
C GLU A 352 28.44 -2.75 -30.04
N ASN A 353 28.13 -1.78 -29.17
CA ASN A 353 29.01 -1.37 -28.09
C ASN A 353 28.68 -2.06 -26.75
N GLU A 354 27.79 -3.06 -26.76
CA GLU A 354 27.39 -3.85 -25.58
C GLU A 354 26.97 -2.96 -24.38
N LEU A 355 26.25 -1.86 -24.66
CA LEU A 355 25.88 -0.87 -23.64
C LEU A 355 24.66 -1.30 -22.81
N VAL A 356 23.92 -2.30 -23.28
CA VAL A 356 22.76 -2.89 -22.58
C VAL A 356 23.22 -4.01 -21.67
N ARG A 357 22.92 -3.91 -20.37
CA ARG A 357 23.36 -4.89 -19.35
C ARG A 357 22.19 -5.66 -18.76
N VAL A 358 22.30 -6.98 -18.72
CA VAL A 358 21.36 -7.84 -17.99
C VAL A 358 21.92 -8.15 -16.60
N MET A 359 21.16 -7.85 -15.55
CA MET A 359 21.60 -7.98 -14.16
C MET A 359 20.57 -8.71 -13.32
N MET A 360 21.02 -9.65 -12.49
CA MET A 360 20.18 -10.34 -11.51
C MET A 360 20.32 -9.71 -10.12
N LEU A 361 19.18 -9.38 -9.50
CA LEU A 361 19.14 -8.86 -8.13
C LEU A 361 18.43 -9.85 -7.20
N ASN A 362 19.21 -10.41 -6.28
CA ASN A 362 18.86 -11.47 -5.33
C ASN A 362 19.13 -10.94 -3.92
N SER A 363 18.61 -11.62 -2.88
CA SER A 363 18.80 -11.20 -1.48
C SER A 363 20.25 -11.30 -0.99
N THR A 364 21.12 -11.93 -1.78
CA THR A 364 22.55 -12.15 -1.50
C THR A 364 23.46 -11.43 -2.50
N THR A 365 22.91 -10.68 -3.46
CA THR A 365 23.74 -10.00 -4.47
C THR A 365 24.57 -8.91 -3.81
N ASP A 366 25.86 -8.89 -4.16
CA ASP A 366 26.85 -7.99 -3.58
C ASP A 366 26.50 -6.52 -3.84
N ILE A 367 26.93 -5.66 -2.91
CA ILE A 367 26.59 -4.23 -2.76
C ILE A 367 27.09 -3.37 -3.96
N SER A 368 27.72 -3.97 -4.97
CA SER A 368 28.46 -3.31 -6.05
C SER A 368 27.70 -3.10 -7.37
N VAL A 369 26.48 -3.63 -7.53
CA VAL A 369 25.73 -3.50 -8.80
C VAL A 369 25.11 -2.10 -8.93
N ASN A 370 25.72 -1.24 -9.77
CA ASN A 370 25.21 0.10 -10.05
C ASN A 370 24.21 0.08 -11.23
N TYR A 371 22.92 0.28 -10.90
CA TYR A 371 21.82 0.48 -11.85
C TYR A 371 21.25 1.91 -11.83
N GLN A 372 21.93 2.83 -11.15
CA GLN A 372 21.55 4.25 -11.12
C GLN A 372 21.91 4.97 -12.42
N THR A 373 22.79 4.38 -13.23
CA THR A 373 23.24 4.86 -14.53
C THR A 373 23.26 3.73 -15.55
N GLY A 374 23.17 4.04 -16.84
CA GLY A 374 23.28 3.07 -17.94
C GLY A 374 21.96 2.46 -18.37
N TYR A 375 22.04 1.62 -19.41
CA TYR A 375 20.90 0.91 -19.99
C TYR A 375 20.83 -0.50 -19.40
N ASN A 376 19.94 -0.69 -18.44
CA ASN A 376 19.91 -1.87 -17.59
C ASN A 376 18.61 -2.67 -17.70
N ILE A 377 18.74 -3.98 -17.88
CA ILE A 377 17.66 -4.96 -17.73
C ILE A 377 17.88 -5.69 -16.40
N ILE A 378 16.92 -5.55 -15.49
CA ILE A 378 17.02 -6.00 -14.11
C ILE A 378 16.03 -7.14 -13.89
N VAL A 379 16.55 -8.33 -13.60
CA VAL A 379 15.76 -9.52 -13.33
C VAL A 379 15.77 -9.82 -11.84
N GLY A 380 14.59 -9.93 -11.22
CA GLY A 380 14.54 -10.31 -9.81
C GLY A 380 13.15 -10.51 -9.21
N GLY A 381 13.15 -10.82 -7.92
CA GLY A 381 11.95 -11.16 -7.15
C GLY A 381 11.75 -10.26 -5.93
N ASN A 382 11.57 -10.86 -4.76
CA ASN A 382 11.30 -10.14 -3.51
C ASN A 382 12.49 -9.26 -3.03
N SER A 383 13.71 -9.53 -3.52
CA SER A 383 14.93 -8.75 -3.28
C SER A 383 14.88 -7.34 -3.87
N LEU A 384 14.03 -7.11 -4.87
CA LEU A 384 13.69 -5.79 -5.42
C LEU A 384 12.65 -5.05 -4.55
N GLY A 385 12.46 -5.54 -3.32
CA GLY A 385 11.49 -5.09 -2.33
C GLY A 385 11.81 -3.70 -1.76
N ARG A 386 11.30 -3.43 -0.56
CA ARG A 386 11.17 -2.10 0.06
C ARG A 386 12.44 -1.24 -0.02
N GLY A 387 12.26 0.06 -0.27
CA GLY A 387 13.35 1.04 -0.25
C GLY A 387 14.19 1.17 -1.53
N VAL A 388 14.01 0.31 -2.54
CA VAL A 388 14.75 0.42 -3.82
C VAL A 388 14.00 1.29 -4.84
N THR A 389 14.74 2.16 -5.53
CA THR A 389 14.26 3.02 -6.62
C THR A 389 15.07 2.77 -7.90
N PHE A 390 14.38 2.63 -9.03
CA PHE A 390 14.98 2.45 -10.35
C PHE A 390 14.80 3.74 -11.15
N PRO A 391 15.88 4.51 -11.41
CA PRO A 391 15.79 5.71 -12.22
C PRO A 391 15.29 5.39 -13.64
N LYS A 392 14.43 6.22 -14.23
CA LYS A 392 14.01 6.06 -15.63
C LYS A 392 13.52 4.64 -15.97
N LEU A 393 12.75 4.01 -15.07
CA LEU A 393 12.15 2.70 -15.28
C LEU A 393 10.96 2.82 -16.26
N GLN A 394 11.21 2.65 -17.55
CA GLN A 394 10.18 2.83 -18.60
C GLN A 394 9.53 1.52 -19.06
N THR A 395 10.14 0.38 -18.76
CA THR A 395 9.61 -0.92 -19.15
C THR A 395 9.51 -1.82 -17.92
N VAL A 396 8.36 -2.47 -17.72
CA VAL A 396 8.18 -3.46 -16.66
C VAL A 396 7.47 -4.69 -17.19
N TYR A 397 7.93 -5.87 -16.81
CA TYR A 397 7.34 -7.14 -17.25
C TYR A 397 7.08 -8.06 -16.04
N TYR A 398 5.84 -8.55 -15.92
CA TYR A 398 5.39 -9.42 -14.84
C TYR A 398 4.93 -10.78 -15.36
N CYS A 399 5.44 -11.89 -14.79
CA CYS A 399 4.86 -13.24 -14.97
C CYS A 399 4.23 -13.83 -13.71
N ARG A 400 4.37 -13.16 -12.58
CA ARG A 400 4.15 -13.79 -11.27
C ARG A 400 2.66 -13.92 -10.93
N LYS A 401 2.21 -15.15 -10.64
CA LYS A 401 0.98 -15.43 -9.89
C LYS A 401 1.31 -15.92 -8.48
N ALA A 402 0.84 -15.19 -7.46
CA ALA A 402 0.96 -15.64 -6.07
C ALA A 402 -0.20 -16.60 -5.72
N LYS A 403 0.10 -17.72 -5.05
CA LYS A 403 -0.94 -18.65 -4.58
C LYS A 403 -1.88 -18.01 -3.55
N THR A 404 -1.33 -17.16 -2.68
CA THR A 404 -2.03 -16.43 -1.63
C THR A 404 -1.61 -14.97 -1.69
N PRO A 405 -2.25 -14.14 -2.53
CA PRO A 405 -1.82 -12.76 -2.71
C PRO A 405 -2.10 -11.93 -1.45
N GLN A 406 -1.14 -11.08 -1.09
CA GLN A 406 -1.27 -10.10 -0.03
C GLN A 406 -1.25 -8.70 -0.63
N ALA A 407 -2.16 -7.83 -0.19
CA ALA A 407 -2.31 -6.50 -0.75
C ALA A 407 -1.08 -5.61 -0.51
N ASP A 408 -0.50 -5.66 0.68
CA ASP A 408 0.73 -4.92 1.02
C ASP A 408 1.92 -5.31 0.13
N THR A 409 2.13 -6.61 -0.07
CA THR A 409 3.21 -7.17 -0.90
C THR A 409 3.07 -6.75 -2.35
N PHE A 410 1.84 -6.61 -2.85
CA PHE A 410 1.60 -6.11 -4.20
C PHE A 410 2.11 -4.67 -4.37
N TRP A 411 1.66 -3.77 -3.50
CA TRP A 411 2.05 -2.37 -3.56
C TRP A 411 3.55 -2.18 -3.35
N GLN A 412 4.17 -2.98 -2.49
CA GLN A 412 5.62 -2.97 -2.31
C GLN A 412 6.40 -3.31 -3.58
N HIS A 413 5.82 -4.01 -4.55
CA HIS A 413 6.46 -4.34 -5.82
C HIS A 413 6.07 -3.39 -6.98
N ALA A 414 5.21 -2.40 -6.74
CA ALA A 414 4.83 -1.40 -7.73
C ALA A 414 5.93 -0.35 -7.93
N ARG A 415 7.13 -0.80 -8.32
CA ARG A 415 8.35 0.02 -8.51
C ARG A 415 8.31 0.93 -9.73
N VAL A 416 7.35 0.66 -10.61
CA VAL A 416 7.06 1.46 -11.80
C VAL A 416 6.51 2.85 -11.44
N PHE A 417 5.94 3.01 -10.24
CA PHE A 417 5.45 4.31 -9.78
C PHE A 417 6.60 5.28 -9.55
N GLY A 418 6.36 6.58 -9.70
CA GLY A 418 7.38 7.60 -9.49
C GLY A 418 7.17 8.84 -10.37
N TYR A 419 8.11 9.77 -10.27
CA TYR A 419 8.09 11.05 -10.99
C TYR A 419 9.00 11.07 -12.22
N ASP A 420 9.99 10.19 -12.27
CA ASP A 420 11.04 10.10 -13.29
C ASP A 420 10.66 9.11 -14.40
N ARG A 421 9.39 9.10 -14.77
CA ARG A 421 8.79 8.25 -15.80
C ARG A 421 8.29 9.12 -16.93
N ASP A 422 8.42 8.65 -18.17
CA ASP A 422 7.83 9.36 -19.30
C ASP A 422 6.50 8.69 -19.62
N ARG A 423 5.41 9.45 -19.45
CA ARG A 423 4.05 8.95 -19.66
C ARG A 423 3.85 8.38 -21.05
N GLY A 424 4.48 8.96 -22.07
CA GLY A 424 4.32 8.53 -23.46
C GLY A 424 5.10 7.25 -23.79
N LEU A 425 6.19 6.99 -23.08
CA LEU A 425 7.09 5.86 -23.34
C LEU A 425 6.86 4.66 -22.42
N LEU A 426 6.23 4.87 -21.26
CA LEU A 426 6.01 3.83 -20.27
C LEU A 426 5.20 2.65 -20.83
N ARG A 427 5.71 1.43 -20.67
CA ARG A 427 5.01 0.18 -21.00
C ARG A 427 5.16 -0.86 -19.90
N ILE A 428 4.05 -1.51 -19.57
CA ILE A 428 3.97 -2.56 -18.56
C ILE A 428 3.28 -3.78 -19.19
N PHE A 429 3.98 -4.90 -19.11
CA PHE A 429 3.60 -6.18 -19.68
C PHE A 429 3.17 -7.11 -18.55
N LEU A 430 1.94 -7.61 -18.60
CA LEU A 430 1.42 -8.54 -17.59
C LEU A 430 0.21 -9.35 -18.08
N PRO A 431 -0.03 -10.54 -17.51
CA PRO A 431 -1.23 -11.34 -17.80
C PRO A 431 -2.55 -10.61 -17.47
N PRO A 432 -3.64 -10.90 -18.21
CA PRO A 432 -4.98 -10.36 -17.93
C PRO A 432 -5.45 -10.57 -16.48
N SER A 433 -5.25 -11.77 -15.93
CA SER A 433 -5.60 -12.08 -14.54
C SER A 433 -4.88 -11.20 -13.52
N LEU A 434 -3.59 -10.90 -13.78
CA LEU A 434 -2.79 -10.04 -12.92
C LEU A 434 -3.19 -8.57 -13.05
N TYR A 435 -3.49 -8.12 -14.28
CA TYR A 435 -3.99 -6.77 -14.52
C TYR A 435 -5.33 -6.51 -13.81
N ASN A 436 -6.26 -7.47 -13.87
CA ASN A 436 -7.53 -7.38 -13.18
C ASN A 436 -7.33 -7.29 -11.66
N LEU A 437 -6.48 -8.15 -11.11
CA LEU A 437 -6.14 -8.12 -9.68
C LEU A 437 -5.55 -6.76 -9.28
N PHE A 438 -4.59 -6.23 -10.04
CA PHE A 438 -3.94 -4.96 -9.73
C PHE A 438 -4.92 -3.78 -9.82
N SER A 439 -5.85 -3.83 -10.77
CA SER A 439 -6.95 -2.86 -10.89
C SER A 439 -7.88 -2.90 -9.68
N GLU A 440 -8.28 -4.09 -9.22
CA GLU A 440 -9.13 -4.23 -8.03
C GLU A 440 -8.42 -3.77 -6.75
N LEU A 441 -7.12 -4.06 -6.64
CA LEU A 441 -6.32 -3.57 -5.52
C LEU A 441 -6.20 -2.05 -5.56
N ASN A 442 -6.02 -1.44 -6.74
CA ASN A 442 -6.00 0.02 -6.90
C ASN A 442 -7.28 0.68 -6.43
N VAL A 443 -8.44 0.16 -6.84
CA VAL A 443 -9.75 0.63 -6.35
C VAL A 443 -9.83 0.51 -4.83
N SER A 444 -9.36 -0.60 -4.27
CA SER A 444 -9.36 -0.83 -2.83
C SER A 444 -8.46 0.16 -2.08
N ASN A 445 -7.30 0.51 -2.66
CA ASN A 445 -6.41 1.54 -2.13
C ASN A 445 -7.04 2.94 -2.20
N LYS A 446 -7.72 3.29 -3.29
CA LYS A 446 -8.44 4.57 -3.39
C LYS A 446 -9.48 4.75 -2.28
N LEU A 447 -10.23 3.69 -1.97
CA LEU A 447 -11.23 3.76 -0.89
C LEU A 447 -10.60 3.92 0.47
N LEU A 448 -9.45 3.27 0.70
CA LEU A 448 -8.69 3.46 1.92
C LEU A 448 -8.23 4.92 2.04
N ILE A 449 -7.66 5.50 0.98
CA ILE A 449 -7.24 6.90 0.99
C ILE A 449 -8.44 7.82 1.21
N ASN A 450 -9.56 7.59 0.53
CA ASN A 450 -10.77 8.39 0.70
C ASN A 450 -11.29 8.36 2.15
N GLN A 451 -11.29 7.18 2.79
CA GLN A 451 -11.65 7.05 4.21
C GLN A 451 -10.68 7.84 5.11
N ILE A 452 -9.37 7.77 4.84
CA ILE A 452 -8.36 8.50 5.62
C ILE A 452 -8.49 10.03 5.44
N THR A 453 -8.88 10.50 4.26
CA THR A 453 -8.99 11.93 3.96
C THR A 453 -10.37 12.52 4.27
N ALA A 454 -11.33 11.70 4.69
CA ALA A 454 -12.65 12.18 5.10
C ALA A 454 -12.61 12.76 6.53
N ASP A 455 -13.48 13.73 6.82
CA ASP A 455 -13.60 14.34 8.14
C ASP A 455 -14.14 13.32 9.17
N ASN A 456 -13.57 13.29 10.38
CA ASN A 456 -13.88 12.38 11.51
C ASN A 456 -13.57 10.89 11.26
N ILE A 457 -12.29 10.51 11.37
CA ILE A 457 -11.83 9.12 11.25
C ILE A 457 -12.22 8.32 12.51
N THR A 458 -13.26 7.50 12.40
CA THR A 458 -13.50 6.35 13.28
C THR A 458 -13.67 5.11 12.40
N ASP A 459 -13.04 3.99 12.80
CA ASP A 459 -13.25 2.66 12.20
C ASP A 459 -12.97 2.50 10.69
N ILE A 460 -11.70 2.68 10.29
CA ILE A 460 -11.25 2.39 8.92
C ILE A 460 -11.48 0.91 8.57
N GLN A 461 -12.17 0.67 7.46
CA GLN A 461 -12.44 -0.65 6.93
C GLN A 461 -11.61 -0.91 5.66
N LEU A 462 -10.95 -2.07 5.60
CA LEU A 462 -10.16 -2.48 4.43
C LEU A 462 -10.95 -3.44 3.54
N PHE A 463 -11.23 -3.03 2.31
CA PHE A 463 -12.05 -3.80 1.36
C PHE A 463 -11.18 -4.52 0.33
N TYR A 464 -11.16 -5.85 0.33
CA TYR A 464 -10.38 -6.64 -0.63
C TYR A 464 -11.22 -7.68 -1.37
N PRO A 465 -10.81 -8.10 -2.58
CA PRO A 465 -11.41 -9.25 -3.25
C PRO A 465 -11.25 -10.54 -2.43
N LYS A 466 -12.18 -11.48 -2.63
CA LYS A 466 -12.07 -12.81 -2.01
C LYS A 466 -10.75 -13.49 -2.39
N GLY A 467 -10.06 -14.06 -1.41
CA GLY A 467 -8.77 -14.73 -1.59
C GLY A 467 -7.55 -13.81 -1.41
N ILE A 468 -7.76 -12.50 -1.22
CA ILE A 468 -6.71 -11.54 -0.91
C ILE A 468 -6.70 -11.26 0.58
N SER A 469 -5.53 -11.37 1.20
CA SER A 469 -5.31 -10.93 2.59
C SER A 469 -4.75 -9.51 2.63
N PRO A 470 -5.14 -8.67 3.61
CA PRO A 470 -4.63 -7.30 3.73
C PRO A 470 -3.12 -7.28 3.97
N THR A 471 -2.63 -8.19 4.82
CA THR A 471 -1.24 -8.37 5.18
C THR A 471 -1.01 -9.82 5.66
N ARG A 472 0.19 -10.10 6.15
CA ARG A 472 0.61 -11.34 6.79
C ARG A 472 -0.11 -11.58 8.13
N LYS A 473 -0.63 -12.79 8.34
CA LYS A 473 -1.48 -13.11 9.49
C LYS A 473 -0.79 -13.04 10.86
N ASN A 474 0.52 -13.26 10.92
CA ASN A 474 1.24 -13.37 12.18
C ASN A 474 1.48 -12.02 12.90
N VAL A 475 1.25 -10.90 12.22
CA VAL A 475 1.34 -9.55 12.82
C VAL A 475 -0.03 -9.01 13.25
N LEU A 476 -1.10 -9.75 12.96
CA LEU A 476 -2.46 -9.40 13.31
C LEU A 476 -2.90 -10.21 14.53
N ASP A 477 -3.52 -9.55 15.51
CA ASP A 477 -4.13 -10.23 16.64
C ASP A 477 -5.42 -10.90 16.19
N ASN A 478 -5.45 -12.24 16.15
CA ASN A 478 -6.62 -13.00 15.72
C ASN A 478 -7.85 -12.77 16.60
N LYS A 479 -7.66 -12.32 17.84
CA LYS A 479 -8.79 -11.96 18.71
C LYS A 479 -9.41 -10.65 18.24
N ALA A 480 -8.60 -9.69 17.78
CA ALA A 480 -9.01 -8.30 17.48
C ALA A 480 -9.39 -8.06 16.03
N VAL A 481 -8.85 -8.84 15.09
CA VAL A 481 -9.18 -8.66 13.68
C VAL A 481 -10.53 -9.28 13.39
N ASN A 482 -11.44 -8.44 12.89
CA ASN A 482 -12.75 -8.85 12.43
C ASN A 482 -12.75 -8.96 10.90
N LEU A 483 -13.43 -9.99 10.39
CA LEU A 483 -13.54 -10.29 8.96
C LEU A 483 -15.00 -10.47 8.58
N ILE A 484 -15.53 -9.52 7.83
CA ILE A 484 -16.86 -9.60 7.24
C ILE A 484 -16.71 -10.21 5.83
N MET A 485 -17.12 -11.47 5.69
CA MET A 485 -17.08 -12.19 4.42
C MET A 485 -18.33 -11.92 3.59
N GLY A 486 -18.12 -11.47 2.35
CA GLY A 486 -19.15 -11.36 1.34
C GLY A 486 -19.88 -12.67 1.07
N GLY A 487 -21.17 -12.58 0.77
CA GLY A 487 -22.04 -13.74 0.54
C GLY A 487 -22.49 -14.47 1.81
N VAL A 488 -22.04 -14.04 2.99
CA VAL A 488 -22.49 -14.54 4.29
C VAL A 488 -23.59 -13.63 4.85
N ASN A 489 -24.55 -14.23 5.55
CA ASN A 489 -25.62 -13.53 6.24
C ASN A 489 -25.18 -13.22 7.68
N PHE A 490 -25.27 -11.96 8.07
CA PHE A 490 -25.00 -11.48 9.43
C PHE A 490 -26.29 -10.95 10.04
N PHE A 491 -26.56 -11.26 11.30
CA PHE A 491 -27.69 -10.72 12.08
C PHE A 491 -27.30 -10.61 13.55
N ALA A 492 -27.89 -9.65 14.27
CA ALA A 492 -27.67 -9.51 15.71
C ALA A 492 -28.32 -10.68 16.46
N THR A 493 -27.56 -11.35 17.33
CA THR A 493 -28.07 -12.42 18.19
C THR A 493 -28.77 -11.86 19.43
N MET A 494 -28.38 -10.66 19.86
CA MET A 494 -29.00 -9.85 20.90
C MET A 494 -29.49 -8.50 20.36
N PRO A 495 -30.52 -8.49 19.49
CA PRO A 495 -31.02 -7.25 18.92
C PRO A 495 -31.67 -6.35 19.97
N ARG A 496 -31.49 -5.03 19.83
CA ARG A 496 -32.27 -4.02 20.54
C ARG A 496 -33.76 -4.15 20.20
N GLN A 497 -34.62 -3.94 21.20
CA GLN A 497 -36.07 -4.19 21.08
C GLN A 497 -36.91 -2.90 21.13
N ASP A 498 -36.27 -1.74 21.18
CA ASP A 498 -36.86 -0.40 21.30
C ASP A 498 -36.93 0.37 19.97
N ASN A 499 -36.84 -0.35 18.83
CA ASN A 499 -36.62 0.26 17.52
C ASN A 499 -37.86 0.46 16.64
N VAL A 500 -39.04 0.00 17.06
CA VAL A 500 -40.26 0.00 16.22
C VAL A 500 -40.65 1.39 15.76
N LEU A 501 -40.67 2.38 16.66
CA LEU A 501 -41.16 3.73 16.36
C LEU A 501 -40.36 4.40 15.23
N ASN A 502 -39.04 4.19 15.21
CA ASN A 502 -38.18 4.76 14.19
C ASN A 502 -38.20 3.94 12.90
N VAL A 503 -38.18 2.60 13.01
CA VAL A 503 -38.08 1.73 11.84
C VAL A 503 -39.41 1.64 11.08
N ASP A 504 -40.57 1.65 11.75
CA ASP A 504 -41.89 1.59 11.08
C ASP A 504 -42.06 2.74 10.07
N VAL A 505 -41.61 3.95 10.41
CA VAL A 505 -41.64 5.14 9.52
C VAL A 505 -40.76 4.93 8.28
N LEU A 506 -39.59 4.32 8.45
CA LEU A 506 -38.64 4.08 7.35
C LEU A 506 -39.09 2.95 6.42
N VAL A 507 -40.01 2.07 6.87
CA VAL A 507 -40.43 0.90 6.09
C VAL A 507 -41.92 0.86 5.76
N GLU A 508 -42.65 1.95 5.98
CA GLU A 508 -44.10 2.04 5.73
C GLU A 508 -44.44 1.77 4.25
N ASP A 509 -43.66 2.32 3.34
CA ASP A 509 -43.87 2.24 1.89
C ASP A 509 -43.42 0.89 1.26
N TYR A 510 -42.80 -0.01 2.03
CA TYR A 510 -42.28 -1.27 1.53
C TYR A 510 -43.22 -2.44 1.83
N ASP A 511 -43.94 -2.88 0.81
CA ASP A 511 -44.84 -4.04 0.86
C ASP A 511 -44.09 -5.34 1.20
N GLU A 512 -44.59 -6.10 2.17
CA GLU A 512 -44.00 -7.35 2.62
C GLU A 512 -44.29 -8.56 1.72
N GLU A 513 -45.29 -8.46 0.83
CA GLU A 513 -45.61 -9.49 -0.17
C GLU A 513 -44.65 -9.46 -1.37
N ILE A 514 -43.97 -8.33 -1.58
CA ILE A 514 -42.95 -8.20 -2.62
C ILE A 514 -41.68 -8.95 -2.20
N GLN A 515 -41.07 -9.68 -3.15
CA GLN A 515 -39.87 -10.49 -2.88
C GLN A 515 -38.73 -9.64 -2.30
N TYR A 516 -38.44 -8.49 -2.91
CA TYR A 516 -37.49 -7.48 -2.44
C TYR A 516 -37.76 -6.14 -3.13
N HIS A 517 -37.37 -5.05 -2.49
CA HIS A 517 -37.42 -3.69 -3.02
C HIS A 517 -36.01 -3.22 -3.39
N THR A 518 -35.85 -2.54 -4.53
CA THR A 518 -34.58 -1.87 -4.84
C THR A 518 -34.57 -0.50 -4.17
N VAL A 519 -33.53 -0.22 -3.38
CA VAL A 519 -33.45 0.99 -2.56
C VAL A 519 -32.12 1.72 -2.78
N THR A 520 -31.99 2.91 -2.22
CA THR A 520 -30.72 3.65 -2.17
C THR A 520 -29.86 3.17 -0.99
N PRO A 521 -28.52 3.34 -1.05
CA PRO A 521 -27.66 3.07 0.10
C PRO A 521 -28.05 3.91 1.33
N THR A 522 -28.54 5.13 1.14
CA THR A 522 -29.02 6.01 2.22
C THR A 522 -30.17 5.38 3.00
N ILE A 523 -31.17 4.80 2.32
CA ILE A 523 -32.27 4.10 3.00
C ILE A 523 -31.75 2.96 3.87
N LEU A 524 -30.81 2.16 3.37
CA LEU A 524 -30.21 1.08 4.18
C LEU A 524 -29.43 1.64 5.37
N ALA A 525 -28.65 2.70 5.17
CA ALA A 525 -27.90 3.35 6.23
C ALA A 525 -28.81 3.92 7.32
N ASP A 526 -29.90 4.59 6.94
CA ASP A 526 -30.88 5.17 7.88
C ASP A 526 -31.56 4.08 8.71
N ILE A 527 -31.93 2.95 8.09
CA ILE A 527 -32.51 1.84 8.86
C ILE A 527 -31.47 1.23 9.81
N LEU A 528 -30.24 1.02 9.33
CA LEU A 528 -29.15 0.46 10.13
C LEU A 528 -28.86 1.27 11.40
N GLN A 529 -29.09 2.60 11.39
CA GLN A 529 -28.91 3.45 12.58
C GLN A 529 -29.82 3.05 13.76
N TYR A 530 -31.02 2.54 13.47
CA TYR A 530 -32.03 2.24 14.50
C TYR A 530 -32.12 0.76 14.87
N VAL A 531 -31.41 -0.11 14.18
CA VAL A 531 -31.37 -1.57 14.45
C VAL A 531 -29.99 -1.98 14.96
N GLY A 532 -29.83 -3.24 15.33
CA GLY A 532 -28.56 -3.80 15.81
C GLY A 532 -28.67 -4.28 17.24
N ASP A 533 -27.53 -4.32 17.94
CA ASP A 533 -27.41 -4.72 19.35
C ASP A 533 -27.38 -3.48 20.25
N GLU A 534 -27.99 -3.57 21.44
CA GLU A 534 -28.02 -2.49 22.43
C GLU A 534 -26.62 -2.24 23.03
N ASN A 535 -25.78 -3.28 23.12
CA ASN A 535 -24.44 -3.20 23.73
C ASN A 535 -23.30 -3.26 22.68
N CYS A 536 -23.61 -3.34 21.39
CA CYS A 536 -22.65 -3.47 20.29
C CYS A 536 -21.64 -4.63 20.46
N GLU A 537 -22.00 -5.71 21.16
CA GLU A 537 -21.12 -6.85 21.40
C GLU A 537 -21.08 -7.78 20.17
N ASP A 538 -22.23 -8.02 19.55
CA ASP A 538 -22.35 -8.94 18.40
C ASP A 538 -22.64 -8.24 17.06
N TRP A 539 -23.11 -7.00 17.10
CA TRP A 539 -23.47 -6.20 15.93
C TRP A 539 -23.11 -4.73 16.15
N ASN A 540 -22.27 -4.18 15.27
CA ASN A 540 -21.96 -2.76 15.23
C ASN A 540 -22.59 -2.13 13.99
N SER A 541 -23.65 -1.34 14.19
CA SER A 541 -24.39 -0.70 13.11
C SER A 541 -23.56 0.33 12.34
N GLU A 542 -22.68 1.07 13.00
CA GLU A 542 -21.79 2.04 12.37
C GLU A 542 -20.86 1.36 11.35
N LYS A 543 -20.31 0.18 11.68
CA LYS A 543 -19.50 -0.63 10.76
C LYS A 543 -20.28 -1.04 9.51
N TYR A 544 -21.53 -1.47 9.66
CA TYR A 544 -22.36 -1.86 8.50
C TYR A 544 -22.81 -0.65 7.67
N ILE A 545 -23.09 0.49 8.31
CA ILE A 545 -23.39 1.77 7.63
C ILE A 545 -22.17 2.21 6.81
N ASN A 546 -20.97 2.24 7.42
CA ASN A 546 -19.74 2.58 6.72
C ASN A 546 -19.49 1.62 5.54
N THR A 547 -19.75 0.33 5.74
CA THR A 547 -19.67 -0.68 4.67
C THR A 547 -20.63 -0.38 3.52
N VAL A 548 -21.90 -0.06 3.79
CA VAL A 548 -22.90 0.28 2.77
C VAL A 548 -22.45 1.51 1.97
N ASN A 549 -22.06 2.57 2.66
CA ASN A 549 -21.62 3.83 2.05
C ASN A 549 -20.34 3.66 1.22
N THR A 550 -19.37 2.91 1.74
CA THR A 550 -18.12 2.63 1.05
C THR A 550 -18.34 1.75 -0.18
N LEU A 551 -19.22 0.75 -0.11
CA LEU A 551 -19.57 -0.08 -1.28
C LEU A 551 -20.30 0.72 -2.36
N ALA A 552 -21.18 1.66 -1.99
CA ALA A 552 -21.81 2.57 -2.93
C ALA A 552 -20.78 3.43 -3.69
N THR A 553 -19.70 3.84 -3.00
CA THR A 553 -18.60 4.59 -3.60
C THR A 553 -17.67 3.71 -4.44
N LYS A 554 -17.38 2.47 -3.98
CA LYS A 554 -16.49 1.51 -4.64
C LYS A 554 -16.96 1.11 -6.03
N ARG A 555 -18.27 0.93 -6.18
CA ARG A 555 -18.92 0.43 -7.40
C ARG A 555 -20.23 1.21 -7.56
N PRO A 556 -20.26 2.25 -8.42
CA PRO A 556 -21.50 2.98 -8.72
C PRO A 556 -22.64 2.07 -9.23
N THR A 557 -22.29 0.88 -9.72
CA THR A 557 -23.23 -0.16 -10.17
C THR A 557 -23.67 -1.13 -9.08
N THR A 558 -23.12 -1.04 -7.85
CA THR A 558 -23.61 -1.84 -6.72
C THR A 558 -25.04 -1.45 -6.44
N LYS A 559 -25.89 -2.47 -6.39
CA LYS A 559 -27.32 -2.32 -6.14
C LYS A 559 -27.64 -2.73 -4.71
N PHE A 560 -28.70 -2.16 -4.16
CA PHE A 560 -29.11 -2.33 -2.79
C PHE A 560 -30.55 -2.85 -2.76
N ALA A 561 -30.78 -3.91 -2.00
CA ALA A 561 -32.08 -4.53 -1.85
C ALA A 561 -32.53 -4.50 -0.39
N LEU A 562 -33.81 -4.21 -0.19
CA LEU A 562 -34.49 -4.26 1.10
C LEU A 562 -35.59 -5.34 1.05
N ILE A 563 -35.60 -6.22 2.05
CA ILE A 563 -36.64 -7.23 2.24
C ILE A 563 -37.29 -6.96 3.58
N VAL A 564 -38.60 -6.73 3.61
CA VAL A 564 -39.36 -6.47 4.84
C VAL A 564 -40.34 -7.61 5.06
N ARG A 565 -40.36 -8.20 6.26
CA ARG A 565 -41.34 -9.21 6.68
C ARG A 565 -41.87 -8.88 8.06
N LYS A 566 -43.18 -8.85 8.23
CA LYS A 566 -43.84 -8.55 9.50
C LYS A 566 -44.44 -9.81 10.14
N GLY A 567 -44.88 -9.69 11.39
CA GLY A 567 -45.59 -10.77 12.10
C GLY A 567 -44.77 -12.03 12.37
N ARG A 568 -43.44 -11.95 12.40
CA ARG A 568 -42.57 -13.13 12.51
C ARG A 568 -42.57 -13.66 13.95
N ASP A 569 -42.76 -14.96 14.08
CA ASP A 569 -42.81 -15.62 15.38
C ASP A 569 -41.54 -16.46 15.65
N ILE A 570 -40.44 -15.76 15.92
CA ILE A 570 -39.08 -16.33 16.07
C ILE A 570 -38.67 -16.27 17.53
N GLY A 571 -37.94 -17.27 18.03
CA GLY A 571 -37.40 -17.26 19.40
C GLY A 571 -35.94 -16.80 19.49
N LYS A 572 -35.53 -16.40 20.70
CA LYS A 572 -34.16 -15.97 20.97
C LYS A 572 -33.19 -17.16 20.88
N GLY A 573 -32.00 -16.94 20.34
CA GLY A 573 -30.92 -17.94 20.34
C GLY A 573 -31.12 -19.15 19.43
N THR A 574 -31.99 -19.09 18.42
CA THR A 574 -32.25 -20.20 17.47
C THR A 574 -31.07 -20.53 16.55
N GLY A 575 -30.06 -19.65 16.47
CA GLY A 575 -28.92 -19.77 15.54
C GLY A 575 -29.26 -19.51 14.07
N THR A 576 -30.52 -19.26 13.74
CA THR A 576 -30.97 -18.90 12.38
C THR A 576 -32.13 -17.92 12.44
N LEU A 577 -32.04 -16.85 11.63
CA LEU A 577 -33.11 -15.87 11.48
C LEU A 577 -33.93 -16.11 10.21
N LEU A 578 -33.26 -16.20 9.06
CA LEU A 578 -33.92 -16.18 7.75
C LEU A 578 -34.77 -17.43 7.47
N SER A 579 -35.94 -17.20 6.88
CA SER A 579 -36.74 -18.26 6.25
C SER A 579 -35.98 -18.90 5.06
N PRO A 580 -36.29 -20.15 4.68
CA PRO A 580 -35.73 -20.76 3.47
C PRO A 580 -35.98 -19.93 2.20
N THR A 581 -37.14 -19.27 2.11
CA THR A 581 -37.52 -18.42 0.98
C THR A 581 -36.65 -17.17 0.90
N ASP A 582 -36.53 -16.42 2.00
CA ASP A 582 -35.75 -15.16 2.00
C ASP A 582 -34.25 -15.42 1.86
N ARG A 583 -33.76 -16.54 2.40
CA ARG A 583 -32.39 -16.99 2.14
C ARG A 583 -32.15 -17.22 0.65
N LYS A 584 -33.06 -17.90 -0.04
CA LYS A 584 -32.97 -18.14 -1.49
C LYS A 584 -33.01 -16.84 -2.31
N ILE A 585 -33.81 -15.86 -1.90
CA ILE A 585 -33.84 -14.53 -2.54
C ILE A 585 -32.46 -13.86 -2.39
N GLY A 586 -31.93 -13.79 -1.18
CA GLY A 586 -30.60 -13.23 -0.93
C GLY A 586 -29.46 -14.00 -1.63
N ASP A 587 -29.59 -15.31 -1.84
CA ASP A 587 -28.63 -16.14 -2.59
C ASP A 587 -28.67 -15.90 -4.11
N GLY A 588 -29.81 -15.42 -4.63
CA GLY A 588 -29.93 -14.97 -6.02
C GLY A 588 -29.27 -13.61 -6.28
N LEU A 589 -29.22 -12.73 -5.28
CA LEU A 589 -28.70 -11.36 -5.38
C LEU A 589 -27.20 -11.27 -5.05
N ARG A 590 -26.37 -12.05 -5.75
CA ARG A 590 -24.96 -12.30 -5.38
C ARG A 590 -24.04 -11.07 -5.33
N ASP A 591 -24.31 -10.06 -6.15
CA ASP A 591 -23.49 -8.84 -6.28
C ASP A 591 -24.14 -7.61 -5.62
N TRP A 592 -25.23 -7.81 -4.88
CA TRP A 592 -25.99 -6.75 -4.22
C TRP A 592 -25.66 -6.71 -2.73
N VAL A 593 -25.90 -5.55 -2.12
CA VAL A 593 -26.09 -5.48 -0.66
C VAL A 593 -27.56 -5.75 -0.38
N VAL A 594 -27.85 -6.71 0.48
CA VAL A 594 -29.22 -7.11 0.83
C VAL A 594 -29.42 -6.91 2.33
N LEU A 595 -30.37 -6.08 2.71
CA LEU A 595 -30.85 -5.95 4.09
C LEU A 595 -32.23 -6.60 4.19
N THR A 596 -32.35 -7.62 5.05
CA THR A 596 -33.62 -8.25 5.40
C THR A 596 -34.01 -7.83 6.80
N LEU A 597 -35.20 -7.24 6.95
CA LEU A 597 -35.77 -6.80 8.21
C LEU A 597 -36.97 -7.65 8.57
N TYR A 598 -36.88 -8.29 9.73
CA TYR A 598 -37.98 -9.06 10.30
C TYR A 598 -38.56 -8.30 11.49
N ARG A 599 -39.84 -7.92 11.40
CA ARG A 599 -40.62 -7.47 12.56
C ARG A 599 -41.06 -8.72 13.34
N VAL A 600 -40.42 -8.96 14.48
CA VAL A 600 -40.71 -10.08 15.36
C VAL A 600 -41.78 -9.67 16.37
N ASN A 601 -42.70 -10.58 16.72
CA ASN A 601 -43.80 -10.29 17.65
C ASN A 601 -43.32 -10.03 19.10
N GLY A 602 -42.14 -10.54 19.45
CA GLY A 602 -41.50 -10.30 20.74
C GLY A 602 -42.12 -11.00 21.95
N SER A 603 -42.71 -12.19 21.76
CA SER A 603 -43.30 -12.97 22.86
C SER A 603 -42.31 -13.31 23.97
N GLU A 604 -42.66 -13.04 25.23
CA GLU A 604 -41.87 -13.42 26.42
C GLU A 604 -41.63 -14.93 26.50
N SER A 605 -42.61 -15.75 26.09
CA SER A 605 -42.48 -17.21 26.06
C SER A 605 -41.36 -17.71 25.14
N LYS A 606 -40.85 -16.85 24.27
CA LYS A 606 -39.74 -17.11 23.34
C LYS A 606 -38.45 -16.37 23.71
N GLY A 607 -38.39 -15.79 24.91
CA GLY A 607 -37.19 -15.15 25.47
C GLY A 607 -37.00 -13.67 25.11
N TRP A 608 -38.07 -12.97 24.70
CA TRP A 608 -38.07 -11.55 24.37
C TRP A 608 -38.75 -10.68 25.46
N LEU A 609 -38.85 -9.36 25.23
CA LEU A 609 -39.35 -8.38 26.23
C LEU A 609 -40.87 -8.09 26.14
N GLY A 610 -41.64 -8.92 25.42
CA GLY A 610 -43.11 -8.80 25.38
C GLY A 610 -43.66 -7.77 24.40
N SER A 611 -42.83 -7.11 23.60
CA SER A 611 -43.25 -6.11 22.59
C SER A 611 -42.62 -6.40 21.23
N PRO A 612 -43.28 -6.07 20.10
CA PRO A 612 -42.70 -6.24 18.79
C PRO A 612 -41.42 -5.40 18.59
N PHE A 613 -40.54 -5.86 17.71
CA PHE A 613 -39.30 -5.16 17.35
C PHE A 613 -38.74 -5.66 16.01
N TYR A 614 -37.78 -4.93 15.44
CA TYR A 614 -37.10 -5.30 14.19
C TYR A 614 -35.75 -5.96 14.44
N ILE A 615 -35.49 -7.07 13.75
CA ILE A 615 -34.17 -7.71 13.67
C ILE A 615 -33.61 -7.55 12.26
N PRO A 616 -32.40 -6.98 12.11
CA PRO A 616 -31.74 -6.88 10.81
C PRO A 616 -30.96 -8.16 10.48
N ASN A 617 -30.95 -8.51 9.20
CA ASN A 617 -29.98 -9.42 8.61
C ASN A 617 -29.39 -8.77 7.36
N ILE A 618 -28.07 -8.58 7.33
CA ILE A 618 -27.36 -8.03 6.17
C ILE A 618 -26.55 -9.11 5.45
N LYS A 619 -26.55 -9.05 4.13
CA LYS A 619 -25.72 -9.87 3.25
C LYS A 619 -25.01 -8.97 2.25
N LEU A 620 -23.68 -9.09 2.19
CA LEU A 620 -22.82 -8.30 1.30
C LEU A 620 -22.51 -9.06 0.00
N PRO A 621 -22.04 -8.37 -1.06
CA PRO A 621 -21.65 -9.00 -2.32
C PRO A 621 -20.65 -10.14 -2.14
N THR A 622 -20.77 -11.22 -2.91
CA THR A 622 -20.04 -12.49 -2.67
C THR A 622 -18.52 -12.38 -2.82
N ASN A 623 -18.03 -11.44 -3.63
CA ASN A 623 -16.62 -11.30 -3.99
C ASN A 623 -15.86 -10.24 -3.18
N VAL A 624 -16.39 -9.80 -2.03
CA VAL A 624 -15.71 -8.83 -1.15
C VAL A 624 -15.41 -9.44 0.23
N CYS A 625 -14.25 -9.11 0.78
CA CYS A 625 -13.87 -9.33 2.16
C CYS A 625 -13.55 -7.98 2.78
N ILE A 626 -14.10 -7.72 3.96
CA ILE A 626 -13.90 -6.46 4.69
C ILE A 626 -13.18 -6.80 5.99
N TYR A 627 -12.09 -6.09 6.25
CA TYR A 627 -11.28 -6.27 7.45
C TYR A 627 -11.31 -4.99 8.27
N ASP A 628 -11.54 -5.14 9.57
CA ASP A 628 -11.41 -4.07 10.56
C ASP A 628 -10.93 -4.65 11.91
N THR A 629 -10.89 -3.80 12.94
CA THR A 629 -10.56 -4.21 14.30
C THR A 629 -11.76 -4.06 15.22
N ILE A 630 -11.89 -4.95 16.19
CA ILE A 630 -12.75 -4.77 17.35
C ILE A 630 -11.92 -4.34 18.56
N ASP A 631 -12.55 -3.56 19.44
CA ASP A 631 -11.97 -3.23 20.74
C ASP A 631 -12.10 -4.46 21.66
N ILE A 632 -10.99 -4.83 22.30
CA ILE A 632 -10.88 -5.97 23.22
C ILE A 632 -10.42 -5.47 24.57
#